data_AF-A0AA39NH72-F1
#
_entry.id   AF-A0AA39NH72-F1
#
_cell.length_a   1.000
_cell.length_b   1.000
_cell.length_c   1.000
_cell.angle_alpha   90.00
_cell.angle_beta   90.00
_cell.angle_gamma   90.00
#
_symmetry.space_group_name_H-M   'P 1'
#
loop_
_entity.id
_entity.type
_entity.pdbx_description
1 polymer ?
#
loop_
_entity_poly.entity_id
_entity_poly.type
_entity_poly.pdbx_seq_one_letter_code
_entity_poly.pdbx_strand_id
1 'polypeptide(L)'
;MLRVGFSSSARPFLTANFARQARLARQFSSFRTNGLLQTLQKRSNPFTRGSVFLSSRSYMSETPIIQTSKAFSWRRFALTAAGVAGTVVVIEGVLNRETRDGLSAGEQALLHDSFKYTGGGLVLTALAARAMFKSGFAVRVMTANPWLVLGVSLVGGIGTMMGTMYTSPENTVQKHLLWGAFNLCQAATLSPMFFFAPAILSRAALYTCGIVGSLSYVGATATNDKYINMGGPLLAGITVVALSSLAPMALPLGMRGLAVTEAISLYGGLALFGAFVLYDTQKILLHARMAEQGRMKADPINEALGLELDMINIFIRLVQILSMQNNRK
;
A
#
# COMPACT_ATOMS: atom_id res chain seq x y z
N MET A 1 -77.28 -35.20 -45.15
CA MET A 1 -76.38 -36.31 -45.58
C MET A 1 -75.18 -36.37 -44.63
N LEU A 2 -74.65 -37.57 -44.40
CA LEU A 2 -73.57 -37.85 -43.43
C LEU A 2 -72.16 -37.73 -44.04
N ARG A 3 -71.19 -37.16 -43.30
CA ARG A 3 -69.99 -37.84 -42.72
C ARG A 3 -69.07 -36.80 -42.02
N VAL A 4 -68.73 -36.96 -40.73
CA VAL A 4 -67.56 -37.67 -40.16
C VAL A 4 -66.23 -36.99 -40.55
N GLY A 5 -65.30 -36.58 -39.67
CA GLY A 5 -65.20 -36.62 -38.19
C GLY A 5 -64.19 -35.54 -37.69
N PHE A 6 -63.55 -35.61 -36.53
CA PHE A 6 -63.51 -36.66 -35.49
C PHE A 6 -63.27 -36.07 -34.06
N SER A 7 -62.51 -36.75 -33.20
CA SER A 7 -62.29 -36.59 -31.74
C SER A 7 -60.90 -35.98 -31.41
N SER A 8 -60.44 -35.75 -30.17
CA SER A 8 -60.89 -36.19 -28.84
C SER A 8 -60.49 -35.20 -27.73
N SER A 9 -61.36 -35.00 -26.73
CA SER A 9 -61.10 -34.19 -25.54
C SER A 9 -60.88 -35.07 -24.30
N ALA A 10 -59.70 -35.01 -23.68
CA ALA A 10 -59.36 -35.84 -22.51
C ALA A 10 -59.29 -35.04 -21.19
N ARG A 11 -60.28 -35.26 -20.33
CA ARG A 11 -60.14 -35.39 -18.86
C ARG A 11 -60.42 -36.86 -18.53
N PRO A 12 -59.94 -37.48 -17.42
CA PRO A 12 -60.74 -37.42 -16.17
C PRO A 12 -60.02 -37.82 -14.84
N PHE A 13 -60.83 -37.91 -13.75
CA PHE A 13 -60.73 -38.66 -12.46
C PHE A 13 -59.43 -38.59 -11.60
N LEU A 14 -59.43 -38.35 -10.27
CA LEU A 14 -60.20 -38.82 -9.09
C LEU A 14 -59.87 -40.24 -8.56
N THR A 15 -59.86 -40.33 -7.22
CA THR A 15 -59.55 -41.46 -6.29
C THR A 15 -58.10 -42.00 -6.36
N ALA A 16 -57.28 -42.08 -5.29
CA ALA A 16 -57.42 -42.34 -3.84
C ALA A 16 -57.33 -43.82 -3.42
N ASN A 17 -56.18 -44.24 -2.85
CA ASN A 17 -56.10 -45.13 -1.69
C ASN A 17 -54.68 -45.21 -1.08
N PHE A 18 -54.62 -45.01 0.26
CA PHE A 18 -53.77 -45.59 1.32
C PHE A 18 -52.35 -46.20 1.02
N ALA A 19 -51.33 -46.10 1.89
CA ALA A 19 -51.36 -45.87 3.35
C ALA A 19 -50.05 -45.25 3.94
N ARG A 20 -50.17 -44.65 5.15
CA ARG A 20 -49.28 -44.68 6.36
C ARG A 20 -47.74 -44.70 6.15
N GLN A 21 -46.90 -43.94 6.86
CA GLN A 21 -46.98 -43.18 8.13
C GLN A 21 -45.76 -42.21 8.18
N ALA A 22 -45.51 -41.30 9.15
CA ALA A 22 -46.14 -40.97 10.44
C ALA A 22 -45.78 -39.54 10.93
N ARG A 23 -46.52 -39.08 11.97
CA ARG A 23 -46.15 -38.11 13.02
C ARG A 23 -45.81 -36.64 12.67
N LEU A 24 -46.85 -35.83 12.87
CA LEU A 24 -46.82 -34.41 13.25
C LEU A 24 -46.03 -34.16 14.56
N ALA A 25 -45.39 -32.98 14.67
CA ALA A 25 -45.65 -32.02 15.75
C ALA A 25 -45.09 -30.62 15.37
N ARG A 26 -45.91 -29.58 15.50
CA ARG A 26 -45.48 -28.17 15.44
C ARG A 26 -45.15 -27.71 16.86
N GLN A 27 -44.13 -26.86 17.03
CA GLN A 27 -44.07 -25.98 18.19
C GLN A 27 -43.53 -24.59 17.82
N PHE A 28 -44.27 -23.56 18.21
CA PHE A 28 -43.89 -22.16 18.16
C PHE A 28 -43.12 -21.76 19.43
N SER A 29 -42.11 -20.91 19.30
CA SER A 29 -41.72 -19.88 20.29
C SER A 29 -40.67 -18.97 19.61
N SER A 30 -41.05 -17.78 19.15
CA SER A 30 -41.24 -16.54 19.91
C SER A 30 -39.92 -15.86 20.33
N PHE A 31 -39.81 -14.60 19.93
CA PHE A 31 -38.63 -13.73 20.08
C PHE A 31 -38.19 -13.58 21.55
N ARG A 32 -36.87 -13.50 21.78
CA ARG A 32 -36.30 -12.86 22.98
C ARG A 32 -35.32 -11.76 22.61
N THR A 33 -35.75 -10.54 22.85
CA THR A 33 -34.92 -9.33 22.90
C THR A 33 -34.19 -9.28 24.25
N ASN A 34 -32.86 -9.33 24.25
CA ASN A 34 -32.07 -9.15 25.48
C ASN A 34 -31.98 -7.65 25.84
N GLY A 35 -32.89 -7.21 26.69
CA GLY A 35 -33.00 -5.83 27.17
C GLY A 35 -32.11 -5.53 28.39
N LEU A 36 -31.32 -4.46 28.25
CA LEU A 36 -30.43 -3.75 29.19
C LEU A 36 -31.06 -3.30 30.55
N LEU A 37 -31.76 -4.16 31.29
CA LEU A 37 -32.53 -3.73 32.48
C LEU A 37 -32.52 -4.70 33.69
N GLN A 38 -31.35 -5.23 34.08
CA GLN A 38 -31.24 -6.13 35.25
C GLN A 38 -30.06 -5.88 36.22
N THR A 39 -29.36 -4.74 36.15
CA THR A 39 -28.25 -4.41 37.06
C THR A 39 -28.55 -3.31 38.09
N LEU A 40 -29.80 -2.85 38.19
CA LEU A 40 -30.24 -1.80 39.15
C LEU A 40 -31.18 -2.33 40.24
N GLN A 41 -30.83 -3.40 40.97
CA GLN A 41 -31.54 -3.72 42.23
C GLN A 41 -30.81 -4.69 43.18
N LYS A 42 -29.89 -4.17 44.02
CA LYS A 42 -29.85 -4.49 45.47
C LYS A 42 -28.89 -3.58 46.24
N ARG A 43 -29.43 -2.80 47.18
CA ARG A 43 -28.67 -2.09 48.21
C ARG A 43 -29.48 -2.05 49.51
N SER A 44 -29.06 -2.82 50.50
CA SER A 44 -29.32 -2.54 51.91
C SER A 44 -28.23 -3.19 52.77
N ASN A 45 -27.65 -2.36 53.64
CA ASN A 45 -26.66 -2.68 54.68
C ASN A 45 -27.42 -2.70 56.04
N PRO A 46 -26.86 -3.04 57.24
CA PRO A 46 -25.70 -2.30 57.79
C PRO A 46 -24.81 -2.97 58.89
N PHE A 47 -23.77 -2.22 59.32
CA PHE A 47 -22.87 -2.40 60.49
C PHE A 47 -21.97 -3.66 60.52
N THR A 48 -20.67 -3.58 60.80
CA THR A 48 -20.04 -2.88 61.94
C THR A 48 -18.71 -2.14 61.61
N ARG A 49 -18.09 -1.56 62.66
CA ARG A 49 -17.04 -0.51 62.68
C ARG A 49 -15.63 -0.97 62.24
N GLY A 50 -14.83 -0.04 61.70
CA GLY A 50 -13.36 -0.20 61.64
C GLY A 50 -12.59 0.92 60.90
N SER A 51 -11.91 1.78 61.67
CA SER A 51 -10.74 2.63 61.28
C SER A 51 -10.79 3.53 60.03
N VAL A 52 -10.64 4.84 60.27
CA VAL A 52 -10.39 5.86 59.25
C VAL A 52 -8.90 5.90 58.90
N PHE A 53 -8.56 5.66 57.63
CA PHE A 53 -7.26 6.04 57.05
C PHE A 53 -7.47 6.63 55.66
N LEU A 54 -6.89 7.81 55.42
CA LEU A 54 -6.95 8.47 54.12
C LEU A 54 -6.16 7.66 53.09
N SER A 55 -6.80 7.30 51.98
CA SER A 55 -6.12 6.81 50.78
C SER A 55 -6.70 7.49 49.55
N SER A 56 -5.90 8.37 48.95
CA SER A 56 -6.20 8.96 47.64
C SER A 56 -6.18 7.85 46.58
N ARG A 57 -7.36 7.43 46.11
CA ARG A 57 -7.49 6.49 45.00
C ARG A 57 -7.52 7.23 43.67
N SER A 58 -6.33 7.54 43.16
CA SER A 58 -6.12 7.77 41.73
C SER A 58 -6.37 6.47 40.98
N TYR A 59 -7.50 6.38 40.27
CA TYR A 59 -7.81 5.27 39.36
C TYR A 59 -6.99 5.38 38.06
N MET A 60 -5.67 5.20 38.16
CA MET A 60 -4.85 4.77 37.02
C MET A 60 -4.57 3.29 37.16
N SER A 61 -5.47 2.48 36.61
CA SER A 61 -5.19 1.08 36.32
C SER A 61 -4.27 1.02 35.10
N GLU A 62 -2.97 1.27 35.31
CA GLU A 62 -1.96 0.82 34.35
C GLU A 62 -2.00 -0.70 34.30
N THR A 63 -2.70 -1.25 33.32
CA THR A 63 -2.41 -2.60 32.85
C THR A 63 -1.06 -2.53 32.13
N PRO A 64 0.04 -3.09 32.65
CA PRO A 64 1.26 -3.20 31.89
C PRO A 64 0.93 -4.05 30.66
N ILE A 65 1.02 -3.46 29.47
CA ILE A 65 0.97 -4.21 28.23
C ILE A 65 2.28 -5.00 28.17
N ILE A 66 2.30 -6.17 28.80
CA ILE A 66 3.37 -7.15 28.63
C ILE A 66 3.26 -7.65 27.19
N GLN A 67 3.86 -6.88 26.28
CA GLN A 67 4.05 -7.26 24.90
C GLN A 67 5.09 -8.38 24.89
N THR A 68 4.65 -9.61 25.21
CA THR A 68 5.49 -10.80 25.25
C THR A 68 6.26 -10.91 23.95
N SER A 69 7.54 -10.58 23.99
CA SER A 69 8.45 -10.71 22.86
C SER A 69 8.56 -12.18 22.55
N LYS A 70 7.77 -12.65 21.56
CA LYS A 70 7.81 -14.04 21.11
C LYS A 70 9.26 -14.36 20.75
N ALA A 71 9.87 -15.29 21.50
CA ALA A 71 11.28 -15.61 21.35
C ALA A 71 11.62 -15.91 19.88
N PHE A 72 12.75 -15.37 19.41
CA PHE A 72 13.16 -15.50 18.02
C PHE A 72 13.35 -16.97 17.66
N SER A 73 12.45 -17.49 16.82
CA SER A 73 12.45 -18.90 16.46
C SER A 73 13.31 -19.10 15.21
N TRP A 74 14.57 -19.48 15.41
CA TRP A 74 15.50 -19.85 14.33
C TRP A 74 14.90 -20.83 13.33
N ARG A 75 14.11 -21.82 13.79
CA ARG A 75 13.39 -22.75 12.91
C ARG A 75 12.36 -22.06 12.01
N ARG A 76 11.57 -21.11 12.54
CA ARG A 76 10.60 -20.36 11.73
C ARG A 76 11.32 -19.42 10.76
N PHE A 77 12.34 -18.73 11.23
CA PHE A 77 13.18 -17.86 10.40
C PHE A 77 13.81 -18.63 9.23
N ALA A 78 14.45 -19.78 9.51
CA ALA A 78 15.06 -20.64 8.50
C ALA A 78 14.02 -21.18 7.50
N LEU A 79 12.83 -21.60 7.95
CA LEU A 79 11.76 -22.01 7.04
C LEU A 79 11.25 -20.87 6.15
N THR A 80 11.09 -19.65 6.68
CA THR A 80 10.73 -18.49 5.85
C THR A 80 11.85 -18.09 4.89
N ALA A 81 13.11 -18.12 5.32
CA ALA A 81 14.27 -17.81 4.48
C ALA A 81 14.43 -18.83 3.35
N ALA A 82 14.28 -20.13 3.64
CA ALA A 82 14.30 -21.20 2.65
C ALA A 82 13.11 -21.09 1.67
N GLY A 83 11.93 -20.73 2.16
CA GLY A 83 10.75 -20.48 1.31
C GLY A 83 10.97 -19.31 0.34
N VAL A 84 11.54 -18.19 0.82
CA VAL A 84 11.90 -17.03 -0.02
C VAL A 84 13.02 -17.37 -1.00
N ALA A 85 14.08 -18.05 -0.57
CA ALA A 85 15.17 -18.47 -1.45
C ALA A 85 14.66 -19.45 -2.54
N GLY A 86 13.80 -20.40 -2.17
CA GLY A 86 13.17 -21.33 -3.10
C GLY A 86 12.27 -20.63 -4.12
N THR A 87 11.47 -19.65 -3.71
CA THR A 87 10.66 -18.86 -4.66
C THR A 87 11.53 -17.99 -5.57
N VAL A 88 12.63 -17.42 -5.09
CA VAL A 88 13.60 -16.71 -5.95
C VAL A 88 14.16 -17.64 -7.02
N VAL A 89 14.69 -18.82 -6.65
CA VAL A 89 15.24 -19.79 -7.62
C VAL A 89 14.20 -20.26 -8.64
N VAL A 90 12.95 -20.49 -8.22
CA VAL A 90 11.86 -20.86 -9.14
C VAL A 90 11.46 -19.70 -10.06
N ILE A 91 11.36 -18.47 -9.53
CA ILE A 91 11.05 -17.27 -10.33
C ILE A 91 12.16 -16.99 -11.34
N GLU A 92 13.42 -17.13 -10.93
CA GLU A 92 14.58 -16.93 -11.80
C GLU A 92 14.63 -17.99 -12.91
N GLY A 93 14.46 -19.28 -12.57
CA GLY A 93 14.40 -20.36 -13.56
C GLY A 93 13.21 -20.32 -14.53
N VAL A 94 12.09 -19.69 -14.14
CA VAL A 94 10.86 -19.63 -14.96
C VAL A 94 10.72 -18.30 -15.73
N LEU A 95 11.00 -17.15 -15.09
CA LEU A 95 10.81 -15.81 -15.69
C LEU A 95 12.10 -15.17 -16.22
N ASN A 96 13.26 -15.60 -15.71
CA ASN A 96 14.59 -15.08 -16.05
C ASN A 96 15.42 -16.08 -16.89
N ARG A 97 14.75 -16.95 -17.64
CA ARG A 97 15.39 -17.97 -18.50
C ARG A 97 16.27 -17.36 -19.61
N GLU A 98 16.00 -16.12 -19.97
CA GLU A 98 16.90 -15.27 -20.74
C GLU A 98 17.39 -14.15 -19.82
N THR A 99 18.61 -14.33 -19.31
CA THR A 99 19.41 -13.27 -18.67
C THR A 99 20.34 -12.65 -19.70
N ARG A 100 20.63 -11.36 -19.51
CA ARG A 100 21.59 -10.63 -20.32
C ARG A 100 23.04 -10.89 -19.85
N ASP A 101 24.00 -10.66 -20.75
CA ASP A 101 25.42 -10.55 -20.42
C ASP A 101 25.71 -9.47 -19.36
N GLY A 102 26.90 -9.52 -18.75
CA GLY A 102 27.30 -8.59 -17.69
C GLY A 102 27.16 -7.11 -18.08
N LEU A 103 26.76 -6.27 -17.11
CA LEU A 103 26.59 -4.83 -17.31
C LEU A 103 27.88 -4.15 -17.82
N SER A 104 27.76 -3.25 -18.79
CA SER A 104 28.90 -2.42 -19.24
C SER A 104 29.37 -1.46 -18.13
N ALA A 105 30.58 -0.91 -18.25
CA ALA A 105 31.12 -0.01 -17.24
C ALA A 105 30.29 1.28 -17.07
N GLY A 106 29.77 1.85 -18.16
CA GLY A 106 28.88 3.01 -18.12
C GLY A 106 27.47 2.67 -17.63
N GLU A 107 26.93 1.49 -17.97
CA GLU A 107 25.70 0.96 -17.37
C GLU A 107 25.81 0.87 -15.85
N GLN A 108 26.89 0.27 -15.33
CA GLN A 108 27.13 0.15 -13.89
C GLN A 108 27.29 1.53 -13.23
N ALA A 109 28.03 2.44 -13.85
CA ALA A 109 28.25 3.78 -13.32
C ALA A 109 26.96 4.59 -13.20
N LEU A 110 26.17 4.71 -14.28
CA LEU A 110 24.92 5.48 -14.26
C LEU A 110 23.88 4.84 -13.33
N LEU A 111 23.78 3.52 -13.32
CA LEU A 111 22.89 2.80 -12.40
C LEU A 111 23.28 3.09 -10.94
N HIS A 112 24.55 2.89 -10.59
CA HIS A 112 25.05 3.10 -9.24
C HIS A 112 24.86 4.54 -8.76
N ASP A 113 25.16 5.54 -9.61
CA ASP A 113 24.99 6.95 -9.26
C ASP A 113 23.51 7.35 -9.13
N SER A 114 22.62 6.80 -9.97
CA SER A 114 21.17 7.01 -9.82
C SER A 114 20.68 6.47 -8.47
N PHE A 115 21.08 5.25 -8.10
CA PHE A 115 20.77 4.66 -6.79
C PHE A 115 21.36 5.45 -5.60
N LYS A 116 22.56 6.05 -5.74
CA LYS A 116 23.11 6.96 -4.71
C LYS A 116 22.23 8.19 -4.52
N TYR A 117 21.80 8.84 -5.60
CA TYR A 117 20.95 10.03 -5.51
C TYR A 117 19.56 9.69 -4.97
N THR A 118 18.94 8.58 -5.39
CA THR A 118 17.67 8.11 -4.82
C THR A 118 17.81 7.80 -3.32
N GLY A 119 18.85 7.04 -2.92
CA GLY A 119 19.09 6.71 -1.52
C GLY A 119 19.38 7.95 -0.64
N GLY A 120 20.21 8.87 -1.15
CA GLY A 120 20.49 10.15 -0.50
C GLY A 120 19.26 11.04 -0.38
N GLY A 121 18.42 11.04 -1.42
CA GLY A 121 17.14 11.76 -1.44
C GLY A 121 16.19 11.22 -0.38
N LEU A 122 15.92 9.91 -0.38
CA LEU A 122 15.07 9.28 0.63
C LEU A 122 15.55 9.54 2.08
N VAL A 123 16.86 9.56 2.32
CA VAL A 123 17.43 9.94 3.63
C VAL A 123 17.17 11.42 3.95
N LEU A 124 17.44 12.33 3.00
CA LEU A 124 17.16 13.76 3.14
C LEU A 124 15.68 14.02 3.40
N THR A 125 14.80 13.42 2.61
CA THR A 125 13.34 13.46 2.72
C THR A 125 12.87 12.93 4.08
N ALA A 126 13.39 11.80 4.55
CA ALA A 126 13.01 11.25 5.87
C ALA A 126 13.46 12.14 7.04
N LEU A 127 14.66 12.73 6.96
CA LEU A 127 15.17 13.67 7.97
C LEU A 127 14.39 14.99 7.97
N ALA A 128 14.12 15.54 6.79
CA ALA A 128 13.32 16.76 6.61
C ALA A 128 11.88 16.57 7.08
N ALA A 129 11.22 15.46 6.71
CA ALA A 129 9.86 15.17 7.14
C ALA A 129 9.76 15.02 8.67
N ARG A 130 10.77 14.38 9.30
CA ARG A 130 10.87 14.28 10.76
C ARG A 130 11.10 15.64 11.43
N ALA A 131 11.91 16.52 10.82
CA ALA A 131 12.14 17.87 11.32
C ALA A 131 10.87 18.74 11.20
N MET A 132 10.18 18.68 10.05
CA MET A 132 8.89 19.33 9.82
C MET A 132 7.83 18.85 10.84
N PHE A 133 7.71 17.54 11.05
CA PHE A 133 6.82 16.98 12.07
C PHE A 133 7.14 17.53 13.47
N LYS A 134 8.41 17.48 13.89
CA LYS A 134 8.86 18.03 15.19
C LYS A 134 8.60 19.54 15.35
N SER A 135 8.67 20.31 14.27
CA SER A 135 8.42 21.76 14.28
C SER A 135 6.94 22.15 14.42
N GLY A 136 6.02 21.18 14.40
CA GLY A 136 4.59 21.42 14.34
C GLY A 136 4.08 21.80 12.93
N PHE A 137 4.94 21.82 11.91
CA PHE A 137 4.52 22.04 10.52
C PHE A 137 3.46 21.03 10.07
N ALA A 138 3.61 19.75 10.43
CA ALA A 138 2.63 18.71 10.11
C ALA A 138 1.24 18.99 10.73
N VAL A 139 1.19 19.54 11.95
CA VAL A 139 -0.07 19.99 12.58
C VAL A 139 -0.65 21.16 11.81
N ARG A 140 0.16 22.19 11.51
CA ARG A 140 -0.25 23.36 10.74
C ARG A 140 -0.81 22.97 9.36
N VAL A 141 -0.17 22.03 8.69
CA VAL A 141 -0.62 21.42 7.43
C VAL A 141 -2.01 20.77 7.57
N MET A 142 -2.24 19.98 8.62
CA MET A 142 -3.53 19.33 8.84
C MET A 142 -4.65 20.30 9.25
N THR A 143 -4.30 21.43 9.89
CA THR A 143 -5.26 22.50 10.22
C THR A 143 -5.46 23.54 9.12
N ALA A 144 -4.54 23.62 8.16
CA ALA A 144 -4.67 24.45 6.97
C ALA A 144 -5.69 23.85 6.01
N ASN A 145 -6.11 24.62 5.00
CA ASN A 145 -6.97 24.10 3.94
C ASN A 145 -6.28 22.90 3.25
N PRO A 146 -6.81 21.66 3.33
CA PRO A 146 -6.13 20.49 2.79
C PRO A 146 -5.86 20.61 1.29
N TRP A 147 -6.75 21.29 0.57
CA TRP A 147 -6.61 21.57 -0.86
C TRP A 147 -5.41 22.46 -1.18
N LEU A 148 -5.12 23.44 -0.33
CA LEU A 148 -3.98 24.33 -0.52
C LEU A 148 -2.68 23.57 -0.26
N VAL A 149 -2.61 22.73 0.78
CA VAL A 149 -1.41 21.95 1.06
C VAL A 149 -1.17 20.90 -0.03
N LEU A 150 -2.20 20.14 -0.42
CA LEU A 150 -2.09 19.13 -1.48
C LEU A 150 -1.75 19.79 -2.83
N GLY A 151 -2.38 20.93 -3.15
CA GLY A 151 -2.08 21.69 -4.36
C GLY A 151 -0.66 22.24 -4.40
N VAL A 152 -0.20 22.90 -3.33
CA VAL A 152 1.15 23.48 -3.25
C VAL A 152 2.23 22.41 -3.26
N SER A 153 2.05 21.29 -2.56
CA SER A 153 3.02 20.20 -2.57
C SER A 153 3.07 19.45 -3.90
N LEU A 154 1.91 19.22 -4.55
CA LEU A 154 1.84 18.62 -5.88
C LEU A 154 2.47 19.53 -6.95
N VAL A 155 2.10 20.81 -7.00
CA VAL A 155 2.65 21.78 -7.95
C VAL A 155 4.14 22.03 -7.67
N GLY A 156 4.55 22.08 -6.40
CA GLY A 156 5.95 22.18 -6.01
C GLY A 156 6.78 20.98 -6.45
N GLY A 157 6.29 19.75 -6.22
CA GLY A 157 6.95 18.51 -6.66
C GLY A 157 7.04 18.39 -8.18
N ILE A 158 5.94 18.61 -8.90
CA ILE A 158 5.93 18.58 -10.37
C ILE A 158 6.81 19.70 -10.93
N GLY A 159 6.72 20.92 -10.40
CA GLY A 159 7.49 22.07 -10.89
C GLY A 159 8.99 21.94 -10.66
N THR A 160 9.42 21.39 -9.52
CA THR A 160 10.84 21.10 -9.23
C THR A 160 11.38 19.96 -10.10
N MET A 161 10.60 18.90 -10.31
CA MET A 161 10.94 17.79 -11.22
C MET A 161 11.02 18.24 -12.69
N MET A 162 10.07 19.05 -13.17
CA MET A 162 10.19 19.69 -14.49
C MET A 162 11.43 20.59 -14.55
N GLY A 163 11.71 21.34 -13.48
CA GLY A 163 12.92 22.13 -13.33
C GLY A 163 14.21 21.31 -13.51
N THR A 164 14.36 20.14 -12.90
CA THR A 164 15.56 19.29 -13.07
C THR A 164 15.65 18.70 -14.48
N MET A 165 14.51 18.40 -15.12
CA MET A 165 14.45 17.94 -16.51
C MET A 165 14.87 19.02 -17.51
N TYR A 166 14.46 20.28 -17.31
CA TYR A 166 14.89 21.41 -18.15
C TYR A 166 16.30 21.94 -17.81
N THR A 167 16.84 21.65 -16.63
CA THR A 167 18.19 22.08 -16.23
C THR A 167 19.25 21.14 -16.78
N SER A 168 20.17 21.67 -17.60
CA SER A 168 21.29 20.91 -18.15
C SER A 168 22.13 20.24 -17.06
N PRO A 169 22.68 19.03 -17.28
CA PRO A 169 23.56 18.36 -16.30
C PRO A 169 24.83 19.14 -15.94
N GLU A 170 25.17 20.17 -16.70
CA GLU A 170 26.33 21.05 -16.49
C GLU A 170 26.10 22.08 -15.38
N ASN A 171 24.85 22.50 -15.15
CA ASN A 171 24.50 23.41 -14.07
C ASN A 171 24.25 22.64 -12.76
N THR A 172 25.30 21.97 -12.29
CA THR A 172 25.28 21.03 -11.15
C THR A 172 24.68 21.66 -9.89
N VAL A 173 25.00 22.92 -9.58
CA VAL A 173 24.45 23.66 -8.42
C VAL A 173 22.94 23.83 -8.53
N GLN A 174 22.45 24.37 -9.66
CA GLN A 174 21.02 24.56 -9.89
C GLN A 174 20.26 23.22 -9.84
N LYS A 175 20.84 22.16 -10.39
CA LYS A 175 20.23 20.84 -10.42
C LYS A 175 20.13 20.20 -9.02
N HIS A 176 21.15 20.33 -8.18
CA HIS A 176 21.08 19.91 -6.78
C HIS A 176 20.12 20.75 -5.94
N LEU A 177 20.01 22.06 -6.19
CA LEU A 177 19.02 22.90 -5.52
C LEU A 177 17.59 22.47 -5.87
N LEU A 178 17.31 22.16 -7.14
CA LEU A 178 16.00 21.69 -7.59
C LEU A 178 15.69 20.27 -7.08
N TRP A 179 16.67 19.35 -7.08
CA TRP A 179 16.54 18.02 -6.46
C TRP A 179 16.31 18.10 -4.95
N GLY A 180 17.00 19.00 -4.25
CA GLY A 180 16.79 19.27 -2.83
C GLY A 180 15.42 19.88 -2.55
N ALA A 181 14.96 20.81 -3.40
CA ALA A 181 13.63 21.41 -3.30
C ALA A 181 12.52 20.36 -3.54
N PHE A 182 12.69 19.48 -4.54
CA PHE A 182 11.82 18.33 -4.75
C PHE A 182 11.71 17.46 -3.49
N ASN A 183 12.86 17.07 -2.93
CA ASN A 183 12.94 16.29 -1.70
C ASN A 183 12.24 16.99 -0.51
N LEU A 184 12.33 18.32 -0.41
CA LEU A 184 11.61 19.10 0.61
C LEU A 184 10.09 19.13 0.36
N CYS A 185 9.63 19.20 -0.90
CA CYS A 185 8.20 19.06 -1.24
C CYS A 185 7.66 17.67 -0.87
N GLN A 186 8.42 16.61 -1.17
CA GLN A 186 8.08 15.23 -0.77
C GLN A 186 8.05 15.08 0.76
N ALA A 187 9.05 15.64 1.46
CA ALA A 187 9.12 15.65 2.91
C ALA A 187 7.91 16.37 3.56
N ALA A 188 7.46 17.49 2.99
CA ALA A 188 6.27 18.20 3.45
C ALA A 188 5.02 17.33 3.34
N THR A 189 4.81 16.67 2.19
CA THR A 189 3.69 15.74 1.92
C THR A 189 3.72 14.52 2.84
N LEU A 190 4.91 13.97 3.13
CA LEU A 190 5.09 12.80 3.99
C LEU A 190 5.05 13.15 5.49
N SER A 191 5.24 14.42 5.87
CA SER A 191 5.33 14.83 7.28
C SER A 191 4.11 14.44 8.15
N PRO A 192 2.84 14.44 7.67
CA PRO A 192 1.70 13.97 8.47
C PRO A 192 1.71 12.45 8.71
N MET A 193 2.45 11.66 7.93
CA MET A 193 2.52 10.21 8.17
C MET A 193 3.24 9.87 9.48
N PHE A 194 4.02 10.79 10.06
CA PHE A 194 4.62 10.65 11.38
C PHE A 194 3.61 10.66 12.55
N PHE A 195 2.32 10.95 12.29
CA PHE A 195 1.24 10.67 13.26
C PHE A 195 0.91 9.16 13.36
N PHE A 196 1.28 8.34 12.37
CA PHE A 196 1.21 6.88 12.52
C PHE A 196 2.32 6.36 13.42
N ALA A 197 2.10 5.20 14.05
CA ALA A 197 3.07 4.63 14.98
C ALA A 197 4.45 4.43 14.29
N PRO A 198 5.57 4.83 14.92
CA PRO A 198 6.90 4.77 14.30
C PRO A 198 7.34 3.34 13.96
N ALA A 199 6.80 2.34 14.67
CA ALA A 199 7.00 0.92 14.38
C ALA A 199 6.30 0.44 13.08
N ILE A 200 5.30 1.16 12.58
CA ILE A 200 4.66 0.89 11.27
C ILE A 200 5.53 1.49 10.16
N LEU A 201 5.94 2.75 10.32
CA LEU A 201 6.80 3.47 9.38
C LEU A 201 8.13 2.73 9.14
N SER A 202 8.80 2.26 10.21
CA SER A 202 10.06 1.53 10.06
C SER A 202 9.91 0.16 9.37
N ARG A 203 8.81 -0.57 9.62
CA ARG A 203 8.51 -1.82 8.92
C ARG A 203 8.19 -1.59 7.45
N ALA A 204 7.38 -0.58 7.15
CA ALA A 204 7.07 -0.20 5.77
C ALA A 204 8.34 0.15 5.00
N ALA A 205 9.24 0.96 5.59
CA ALA A 205 10.52 1.32 4.97
C ALA A 205 11.39 0.07 4.68
N LEU A 206 11.53 -0.85 5.65
CA LEU A 206 12.26 -2.11 5.44
C LEU A 206 11.65 -2.98 4.33
N TYR A 207 10.32 -3.05 4.26
CA TYR A 207 9.61 -3.78 3.21
C TYR A 207 9.78 -3.10 1.84
N THR A 208 9.72 -1.76 1.75
CA THR A 208 10.03 -1.01 0.53
C THR A 208 11.45 -1.31 0.05
N CYS A 209 12.46 -1.25 0.93
CA CYS A 209 13.84 -1.55 0.56
C CYS A 209 14.01 -2.98 0.02
N GLY A 210 13.36 -3.98 0.63
CA GLY A 210 13.38 -5.37 0.15
C GLY A 210 12.68 -5.54 -1.20
N ILE A 211 11.50 -4.94 -1.38
CA ILE A 211 10.74 -4.98 -2.62
C ILE A 211 11.52 -4.28 -3.73
N VAL A 212 11.91 -3.02 -3.54
CA VAL A 212 12.61 -2.23 -4.57
C VAL A 212 13.97 -2.85 -4.91
N GLY A 213 14.74 -3.28 -3.92
CA GLY A 213 16.05 -3.90 -4.15
C GLY A 213 15.96 -5.21 -4.95
N SER A 214 14.99 -6.07 -4.65
CA SER A 214 14.78 -7.32 -5.41
C SER A 214 14.22 -7.07 -6.81
N LEU A 215 13.28 -6.15 -6.96
CA LEU A 215 12.72 -5.76 -8.26
C LEU A 215 13.76 -5.08 -9.17
N SER A 216 14.65 -4.26 -8.59
CA SER A 216 15.74 -3.62 -9.32
C SER A 216 16.82 -4.63 -9.73
N TYR A 217 17.11 -5.63 -8.89
CA TYR A 217 18.00 -6.74 -9.29
C TYR A 217 17.43 -7.52 -10.50
N VAL A 218 16.13 -7.84 -10.49
CA VAL A 218 15.46 -8.47 -11.63
C VAL A 218 15.46 -7.55 -12.86
N GLY A 219 15.14 -6.26 -12.70
CA GLY A 219 15.18 -5.27 -13.78
C GLY A 219 16.56 -5.11 -14.42
N ALA A 220 17.64 -5.22 -13.63
CA ALA A 220 19.00 -5.10 -14.12
C ALA A 220 19.50 -6.35 -14.88
N THR A 221 19.11 -7.55 -14.41
CA THR A 221 19.51 -8.84 -15.01
C THR A 221 18.68 -9.24 -16.25
N ALA A 222 17.46 -8.73 -16.36
CA ALA A 222 16.56 -9.07 -17.46
C ALA A 222 17.07 -8.62 -18.85
N THR A 223 16.68 -9.36 -19.88
CA THR A 223 16.94 -9.04 -21.29
C THR A 223 16.53 -7.61 -21.64
N ASN A 224 17.31 -7.02 -22.55
CA ASN A 224 17.06 -5.71 -23.12
C ASN A 224 15.63 -5.56 -23.64
N ASP A 225 15.08 -4.36 -23.44
CA ASP A 225 13.80 -3.91 -23.98
C ASP A 225 12.54 -4.68 -23.52
N LYS A 226 12.70 -5.68 -22.64
CA LYS A 226 11.59 -6.50 -22.09
C LYS A 226 10.59 -5.67 -21.30
N TYR A 227 11.05 -4.75 -20.46
CA TYR A 227 10.20 -3.89 -19.64
C TYR A 227 9.95 -2.51 -20.29
N ILE A 228 10.83 -2.00 -21.17
CA ILE A 228 10.61 -0.67 -21.76
C ILE A 228 9.36 -0.59 -22.66
N ASN A 229 8.99 -1.71 -23.29
CA ASN A 229 7.73 -1.81 -24.05
C ASN A 229 6.47 -1.76 -23.17
N MET A 230 6.60 -1.88 -21.85
CA MET A 230 5.48 -1.79 -20.90
C MET A 230 5.06 -0.35 -20.57
N GLY A 231 5.76 0.68 -21.07
CA GLY A 231 5.43 2.09 -20.78
C GLY A 231 3.97 2.47 -21.07
N GLY A 232 3.39 1.97 -22.17
CA GLY A 232 1.96 2.19 -22.49
C GLY A 232 1.00 1.59 -21.45
N PRO A 233 1.05 0.27 -21.19
CA PRO A 233 0.31 -0.38 -20.11
C PRO A 233 0.53 0.25 -18.72
N LEU A 234 1.75 0.69 -18.41
CA LEU A 234 2.10 1.33 -17.14
C LEU A 234 1.40 2.68 -16.97
N LEU A 235 1.37 3.53 -17.99
CA LEU A 235 0.63 4.80 -17.98
C LEU A 235 -0.89 4.57 -17.84
N ALA A 236 -1.45 3.57 -18.54
CA ALA A 236 -2.84 3.17 -18.36
C ALA A 236 -3.14 2.65 -16.95
N GLY A 237 -2.18 1.96 -16.33
CA GLY A 237 -2.25 1.57 -14.92
C GLY A 237 -2.30 2.76 -13.97
N ILE A 238 -1.46 3.79 -14.19
CA ILE A 238 -1.46 5.00 -13.36
C ILE A 238 -2.82 5.68 -13.40
N THR A 239 -3.42 5.85 -14.58
CA THR A 239 -4.72 6.55 -14.68
C THR A 239 -5.81 5.79 -13.93
N VAL A 240 -5.86 4.46 -14.02
CA VAL A 240 -6.80 3.63 -13.23
C VAL A 240 -6.58 3.79 -11.71
N VAL A 241 -5.32 3.76 -11.25
CA VAL A 241 -4.97 3.91 -9.82
C VAL A 241 -5.26 5.33 -9.32
N ALA A 242 -4.97 6.37 -10.12
CA ALA A 242 -5.22 7.77 -9.80
C ALA A 242 -6.74 8.05 -9.72
N LEU A 243 -7.51 7.62 -10.73
CA LEU A 243 -8.97 7.73 -10.73
C LEU A 243 -9.59 6.97 -9.55
N SER A 244 -9.09 5.77 -9.23
CA SER A 244 -9.54 5.01 -8.06
C SER A 244 -9.20 5.69 -6.74
N SER A 245 -8.10 6.46 -6.67
CA SER A 245 -7.71 7.23 -5.49
C SER A 245 -8.56 8.50 -5.30
N LEU A 246 -9.05 9.09 -6.40
CA LEU A 246 -9.93 10.26 -6.39
C LEU A 246 -11.42 9.92 -6.29
N ALA A 247 -11.82 8.70 -6.68
CA ALA A 247 -13.23 8.27 -6.71
C ALA A 247 -13.98 8.43 -5.36
N PRO A 248 -13.40 8.12 -4.18
CA PRO A 248 -14.04 8.35 -2.88
C PRO A 248 -14.36 9.83 -2.56
N MET A 249 -13.68 10.75 -3.23
CA MET A 249 -13.79 12.19 -3.01
C MET A 249 -14.71 12.87 -4.04
N ALA A 250 -14.78 12.34 -5.26
CA ALA A 250 -15.64 12.84 -6.33
C ALA A 250 -17.05 12.18 -6.37
N LEU A 251 -17.20 10.97 -5.83
CA LEU A 251 -18.44 10.19 -5.91
C LEU A 251 -18.92 9.75 -4.51
N PRO A 252 -20.24 9.84 -4.21
CA PRO A 252 -20.81 9.29 -2.98
C PRO A 252 -20.90 7.75 -3.08
N LEU A 253 -19.76 7.08 -2.97
CA LEU A 253 -19.66 5.63 -3.04
C LEU A 253 -20.20 4.99 -1.76
N GLY A 254 -21.08 3.99 -1.89
CA GLY A 254 -21.46 3.14 -0.77
C GLY A 254 -20.30 2.28 -0.28
N MET A 255 -20.41 1.72 0.94
CA MET A 255 -19.34 0.97 1.64
C MET A 255 -18.60 -0.07 0.78
N ARG A 256 -19.30 -0.77 -0.12
CA ARG A 256 -18.69 -1.75 -1.04
C ARG A 256 -17.88 -1.09 -2.17
N GLY A 257 -18.34 0.04 -2.71
CA GLY A 257 -17.62 0.80 -3.73
C GLY A 257 -16.36 1.45 -3.17
N LEU A 258 -16.43 1.98 -1.95
CA LEU A 258 -15.27 2.48 -1.21
C LEU A 258 -14.21 1.38 -1.01
N ALA A 259 -14.61 0.21 -0.50
CA ALA A 259 -13.68 -0.90 -0.29
C ALA A 259 -13.00 -1.40 -1.59
N VAL A 260 -13.71 -1.36 -2.73
CA VAL A 260 -13.14 -1.75 -4.04
C VAL A 260 -12.18 -0.68 -4.58
N THR A 261 -12.54 0.60 -4.51
CA THR A 261 -11.66 1.69 -4.97
C THR A 261 -10.42 1.85 -4.07
N GLU A 262 -10.56 1.65 -2.77
CA GLU A 262 -9.46 1.53 -1.81
C GLU A 262 -8.57 0.32 -2.11
N ALA A 263 -9.14 -0.86 -2.40
CA ALA A 263 -8.34 -2.04 -2.74
C ALA A 263 -7.58 -1.90 -4.08
N ILE A 264 -8.22 -1.34 -5.12
CA ILE A 264 -7.59 -1.09 -6.43
C ILE A 264 -6.47 -0.06 -6.29
N SER A 265 -6.70 1.05 -5.57
CA SER A 265 -5.67 2.05 -5.34
C SER A 265 -4.52 1.48 -4.51
N LEU A 266 -4.77 0.83 -3.36
CA LEU A 266 -3.72 0.29 -2.50
C LEU A 266 -2.93 -0.85 -3.17
N TYR A 267 -3.59 -1.96 -3.51
CA TYR A 267 -2.91 -3.17 -3.99
C TYR A 267 -2.58 -3.12 -5.48
N GLY A 268 -3.49 -2.58 -6.30
CA GLY A 268 -3.21 -2.35 -7.72
C GLY A 268 -2.10 -1.31 -7.91
N GLY A 269 -2.13 -0.23 -7.13
CA GLY A 269 -1.03 0.73 -7.07
C GLY A 269 0.28 0.10 -6.61
N LEU A 270 0.29 -0.72 -5.55
CA LEU A 270 1.52 -1.37 -5.06
C LEU A 270 2.16 -2.27 -6.14
N ALA A 271 1.36 -3.06 -6.86
CA ALA A 271 1.83 -3.88 -7.98
C ALA A 271 2.33 -3.01 -9.14
N LEU A 272 1.62 -1.91 -9.45
CA LEU A 272 1.96 -0.98 -10.52
C LEU A 272 3.30 -0.28 -10.27
N PHE A 273 3.51 0.33 -9.09
CA PHE A 273 4.78 0.97 -8.76
C PHE A 273 5.92 -0.05 -8.64
N GLY A 274 5.63 -1.30 -8.24
CA GLY A 274 6.59 -2.39 -8.40
C GLY A 274 7.00 -2.63 -9.85
N ALA A 275 6.06 -2.57 -10.80
CA ALA A 275 6.37 -2.66 -12.23
C ALA A 275 7.09 -1.41 -12.78
N PHE A 276 6.83 -0.22 -12.23
CA PHE A 276 7.62 0.98 -12.56
C PHE A 276 9.08 0.84 -12.11
N VAL A 277 9.38 0.27 -10.93
CA VAL A 277 10.77 0.00 -10.51
C VAL A 277 11.53 -0.85 -11.56
N LEU A 278 10.88 -1.84 -12.19
CA LEU A 278 11.51 -2.62 -13.27
C LEU A 278 11.69 -1.80 -14.54
N TYR A 279 10.69 -0.99 -14.90
CA TYR A 279 10.72 -0.09 -16.05
C TYR A 279 11.83 0.96 -15.92
N ASP A 280 11.89 1.68 -14.81
CA ASP A 280 12.87 2.72 -14.55
C ASP A 280 14.29 2.13 -14.42
N THR A 281 14.45 0.94 -13.82
CA THR A 281 15.75 0.23 -13.84
C THR A 281 16.21 -0.08 -15.26
N GLN A 282 15.33 -0.55 -16.16
CA GLN A 282 15.71 -0.78 -17.56
C GLN A 282 15.90 0.51 -18.36
N LYS A 283 15.11 1.55 -18.08
CA LYS A 283 15.26 2.89 -18.67
C LYS A 283 16.62 3.49 -18.35
N ILE A 284 17.07 3.39 -17.10
CA ILE A 284 18.42 3.79 -16.68
C ILE A 284 19.50 3.08 -17.51
N LEU A 285 19.36 1.77 -17.71
CA LEU A 285 20.31 0.98 -18.49
C LEU A 285 20.31 1.33 -19.98
N LEU A 286 19.14 1.57 -20.59
CA LEU A 286 19.07 2.08 -21.96
C LEU A 286 19.70 3.47 -22.07
N HIS A 287 19.41 4.36 -21.13
CA HIS A 287 19.98 5.70 -21.05
C HIS A 287 21.51 5.66 -20.89
N ALA A 288 22.04 4.71 -20.12
CA ALA A 288 23.47 4.49 -19.99
C ALA A 288 24.11 4.11 -21.34
N ARG A 289 23.51 3.18 -22.10
CA ARG A 289 24.00 2.83 -23.45
C ARG A 289 23.95 3.99 -24.42
N MET A 290 22.86 4.76 -24.41
CA MET A 290 22.76 5.94 -25.26
C MET A 290 23.80 7.00 -24.88
N ALA A 291 24.20 7.08 -23.60
CA ALA A 291 25.30 7.92 -23.14
C ALA A 291 26.68 7.37 -23.57
N GLU A 292 26.93 6.06 -23.46
CA GLU A 292 28.15 5.40 -23.97
C GLU A 292 28.30 5.58 -25.50
N GLN A 293 27.20 5.60 -26.24
CA GLN A 293 27.15 5.88 -27.68
C GLN A 293 27.27 7.37 -28.02
N GLY A 294 27.40 8.28 -27.04
CA GLY A 294 27.45 9.72 -27.25
C GLY A 294 26.15 10.35 -27.76
N ARG A 295 25.03 9.62 -27.72
CA ARG A 295 23.71 10.05 -28.22
C ARG A 295 22.91 10.87 -27.19
N MET A 296 23.29 10.79 -25.92
CA MET A 296 22.76 11.62 -24.83
C MET A 296 23.84 11.89 -23.77
N LYS A 297 23.58 12.82 -22.86
CA LYS A 297 24.43 13.04 -21.68
C LYS A 297 23.87 12.26 -20.50
N ALA A 298 24.74 11.51 -19.81
CA ALA A 298 24.36 10.80 -18.58
C ALA A 298 23.85 11.78 -17.52
N ASP A 299 22.72 11.48 -16.88
CA ASP A 299 22.02 12.39 -15.97
C ASP A 299 21.44 11.64 -14.75
N PRO A 300 22.29 11.24 -13.79
CA PRO A 300 21.87 10.39 -12.68
C PRO A 300 20.76 10.98 -11.81
N ILE A 301 20.65 12.32 -11.75
CA ILE A 301 19.66 13.01 -10.89
C ILE A 301 18.25 12.87 -11.48
N ASN A 302 18.10 13.03 -12.80
CA ASN A 302 16.78 12.92 -13.43
C ASN A 302 16.26 11.48 -13.43
N GLU A 303 17.14 10.49 -13.55
CA GLU A 303 16.76 9.09 -13.35
C GLU A 303 16.43 8.77 -11.89
N ALA A 304 17.22 9.29 -10.94
CA ALA A 304 17.01 9.08 -9.52
C ALA A 304 15.64 9.57 -9.02
N LEU A 305 15.09 10.62 -9.62
CA LEU A 305 13.77 11.17 -9.26
C LEU A 305 12.59 10.25 -9.60
N GLY A 306 12.66 9.53 -10.73
CA GLY A 306 11.64 8.55 -11.10
C GLY A 306 11.62 7.39 -10.10
N LEU A 307 12.79 6.81 -9.87
CA LEU A 307 12.98 5.75 -8.88
C LEU A 307 12.60 6.22 -7.45
N GLU A 308 12.92 7.45 -7.06
CA GLU A 308 12.53 8.03 -5.76
C GLU A 308 11.00 8.11 -5.62
N LEU A 309 10.29 8.53 -6.67
CA LEU A 309 8.82 8.56 -6.70
C LEU A 309 8.22 7.16 -6.55
N ASP A 310 8.75 6.14 -7.22
CA ASP A 310 8.29 4.77 -7.08
C ASP A 310 8.49 4.25 -5.65
N MET A 311 9.67 4.48 -5.07
CA MET A 311 9.99 4.08 -3.71
C MET A 311 9.05 4.75 -2.69
N ILE A 312 8.77 6.04 -2.85
CA ILE A 312 7.82 6.80 -2.02
C ILE A 312 6.40 6.26 -2.19
N ASN A 313 5.95 5.99 -3.42
CA ASN A 313 4.61 5.45 -3.69
C ASN A 313 4.40 4.05 -3.12
N ILE A 314 5.39 3.16 -3.22
CA ILE A 314 5.40 1.83 -2.59
C ILE A 314 5.34 1.99 -1.06
N PHE A 315 6.18 2.87 -0.50
CA PHE A 315 6.22 3.14 0.95
C PHE A 315 4.88 3.62 1.51
N ILE A 316 4.25 4.62 0.88
CA ILE A 316 2.94 5.16 1.33
C ILE A 316 1.90 4.04 1.39
N ARG A 317 1.81 3.21 0.34
CA ARG A 317 0.85 2.10 0.26
C ARG A 317 1.12 1.03 1.33
N LEU A 318 2.39 0.70 1.59
CA LEU A 318 2.76 -0.22 2.67
C LEU A 318 2.44 0.34 4.06
N VAL A 319 2.65 1.63 4.32
CA VAL A 319 2.24 2.28 5.57
C VAL A 319 0.71 2.21 5.74
N GLN A 320 -0.05 2.51 4.69
CA GLN A 320 -1.52 2.42 4.70
C GLN A 320 -1.99 0.98 4.99
N ILE A 321 -1.50 -0.02 4.25
CA ILE A 321 -1.83 -1.43 4.45
C ILE A 321 -1.50 -1.90 5.88
N LEU A 322 -0.32 -1.56 6.40
CA LEU A 322 0.08 -1.95 7.76
C LEU A 322 -0.71 -1.21 8.85
N SER A 323 -1.09 0.05 8.62
CA SER A 323 -1.97 0.82 9.50
C SER A 323 -3.37 0.20 9.59
N MET A 324 -3.97 -0.16 8.44
CA MET A 324 -5.25 -0.87 8.38
C MET A 324 -5.20 -2.24 9.06
N GLN A 325 -4.09 -2.98 8.92
CA GLN A 325 -3.91 -4.26 9.61
C GLN A 325 -3.71 -4.11 11.12
N ASN A 326 -3.13 -3.00 11.58
CA ASN A 326 -2.96 -2.72 12.99
C ASN A 326 -4.30 -2.35 13.66
N ASN A 327 -5.13 -1.57 12.97
CA ASN A 327 -6.45 -1.14 13.47
C ASN A 327 -7.53 -2.25 13.47
N ARG A 328 -7.20 -3.45 13.00
CA ARG A 328 -8.07 -4.65 13.01
C ARG A 328 -7.71 -5.66 14.13
N LYS A 329 -6.82 -5.28 15.05
CA LYS A 329 -6.37 -6.08 16.20
C LYS A 329 -6.83 -5.45 17.50
#